data_AF-A0A5N7MI21-F1
#
_entry.id   AF-A0A5N7MI21-F1
#
_cell.length_a   1.000
_cell.length_b   1.000
_cell.length_c   1.000
_cell.angle_alpha   90.00
_cell.angle_beta   90.00
_cell.angle_gamma   90.00
#
_symmetry.space_group_name_H-M   'P 1'
#
loop_
_entity.id
_entity.type
_entity.pdbx_description
1 polymer ?
#
loop_
_entity_poly.entity_id
_entity_poly.type
_entity_poly.pdbx_seq_one_letter_code
_entity_poly.pdbx_strand_id
1 'polypeptide(L)'
;MNLRGPVLSRISRIVKCFHDIGVAARSVHAVAALIPTSGSLLPGHPIPAGDFRFARRLHIILSPDSTSGRDDMSQQIAERVKDTGRNKGIGSDRALARYAQEGVLRRMKAAFGDRVVLKGALLFLVENGNEHRPTMDADLHFHDGLDDAVARIRYALAADLVDGLRYEVTKVIQAEHNEEPGYGLPLAAWVGKTKIDTKVDVGFGGRRPRGVVEKTFPSLLKGAEPLTIACLPWPNVAAEKIHAIQSHGVRNTRMKDFHDIAIIKEGLDPDAVARAMVRTWEDRHTELPTDLLPGLTIDYADSMQKVWEGFVKRSKLEGKAPAQFAEVTYRIRPWVEDVLERARVLSREAAPRVPSIA
;
A
#
# COMPACT_ATOMS: atom_id res chain seq x y z
N MET A 1 14.04 -24.62 40.30
CA MET A 1 12.59 -24.77 40.03
C MET A 1 12.38 -24.89 38.53
N ASN A 2 11.87 -26.04 38.08
CA ASN A 2 11.78 -26.44 36.67
C ASN A 2 10.70 -25.63 35.91
N LEU A 3 11.09 -24.62 35.14
CA LEU A 3 10.21 -23.79 34.30
C LEU A 3 9.73 -24.50 33.00
N ARG A 4 9.90 -25.82 32.88
CA ARG A 4 9.49 -26.60 31.69
C ARG A 4 8.00 -26.99 31.68
N GLY A 5 7.32 -26.97 32.84
CA GLY A 5 5.92 -27.42 32.96
C GLY A 5 4.85 -26.54 32.27
N PRO A 6 4.88 -25.20 32.40
CA PRO A 6 3.81 -24.34 31.87
C PRO A 6 3.80 -24.25 30.34
N VAL A 7 4.98 -24.21 29.72
CA VAL A 7 5.15 -24.11 28.26
C VAL A 7 4.72 -25.40 27.56
N LEU A 8 5.12 -26.56 28.10
CA LEU A 8 4.69 -27.86 27.58
C LEU A 8 3.18 -28.08 27.71
N SER A 9 2.55 -27.60 28.80
CA SER A 9 1.09 -27.67 28.97
C SER A 9 0.29 -26.80 27.98
N ARG A 10 0.89 -25.69 27.50
CA ARG A 10 0.29 -24.77 26.52
C ARG A 10 0.45 -25.27 25.10
N ILE A 11 1.64 -25.77 24.75
CA ILE A 11 1.87 -26.46 23.47
C ILE A 11 0.96 -27.69 23.38
N SER A 12 0.82 -28.47 24.46
CA SER A 12 -0.08 -29.63 24.51
C SER A 12 -1.55 -29.26 24.27
N ARG A 13 -2.05 -28.13 24.81
CA ARG A 13 -3.42 -27.67 24.55
C ARG A 13 -3.65 -27.22 23.11
N ILE A 14 -2.68 -26.54 22.51
CA ILE A 14 -2.73 -26.10 21.11
C ILE A 14 -2.67 -27.32 20.17
N VAL A 15 -1.74 -28.26 20.43
CA VAL A 15 -1.60 -29.52 19.70
C VAL A 15 -2.87 -30.38 19.81
N LYS A 16 -3.47 -30.47 21.01
CA LYS A 16 -4.72 -31.22 21.23
C LYS A 16 -5.89 -30.59 20.47
N CYS A 17 -6.00 -29.26 20.47
CA CYS A 17 -7.02 -28.54 19.69
C CYS A 17 -6.84 -28.74 18.17
N PHE A 18 -5.60 -28.85 17.68
CA PHE A 18 -5.31 -29.18 16.28
C PHE A 18 -5.58 -30.65 15.94
N HIS A 19 -5.36 -31.57 16.89
CA HIS A 19 -5.67 -32.98 16.73
C HIS A 19 -7.19 -33.24 16.69
N ASP A 20 -7.96 -32.55 17.54
CA ASP A 20 -9.42 -32.64 17.58
C ASP A 20 -10.11 -32.09 16.32
N ILE A 21 -9.38 -31.33 15.48
CA ILE A 21 -9.83 -30.78 14.18
C ILE A 21 -9.18 -31.52 12.98
N GLY A 22 -8.39 -32.58 13.22
CA GLY A 22 -7.83 -33.44 12.17
C GLY A 22 -6.57 -32.91 11.46
N VAL A 23 -5.84 -31.96 12.06
CA VAL A 23 -4.63 -31.37 11.48
C VAL A 23 -3.40 -32.27 11.75
N ALA A 24 -2.66 -32.65 10.70
CA ALA A 24 -1.50 -33.54 10.80
C ALA A 24 -0.34 -32.92 11.63
N ALA A 25 0.35 -33.77 12.41
CA ALA A 25 1.38 -33.36 13.39
C ALA A 25 2.58 -32.54 12.83
N ARG A 26 2.86 -32.65 11.53
CA ARG A 26 3.93 -31.86 10.86
C ARG A 26 3.53 -30.41 10.62
N SER A 27 2.23 -30.12 10.44
CA SER A 27 1.68 -28.77 10.26
C SER A 27 1.72 -27.95 11.56
N VAL A 28 1.63 -28.62 12.71
CA VAL A 28 1.71 -27.98 14.03
C VAL A 28 3.11 -27.42 14.30
N HIS A 29 4.16 -28.06 13.76
CA HIS A 29 5.54 -27.59 13.91
C HIS A 29 5.85 -26.34 13.07
N ALA A 30 5.25 -26.20 11.88
CA ALA A 30 5.40 -25.01 11.04
C ALA A 30 4.72 -23.77 11.64
N VAL A 31 3.55 -23.95 12.27
CA VAL A 31 2.83 -22.88 12.99
C VAL A 31 3.57 -22.50 14.29
N ALA A 32 4.17 -23.46 14.99
CA ALA A 32 4.95 -23.20 16.20
C ALA A 32 6.20 -22.34 15.95
N ALA A 33 6.76 -22.37 14.73
CA ALA A 33 7.91 -21.54 14.34
C ALA A 33 7.56 -20.07 14.06
N LEU A 34 6.27 -19.72 13.97
CA LEU A 34 5.77 -18.36 13.73
C LEU A 34 5.36 -17.61 15.02
N ILE A 35 5.48 -18.25 16.18
CA ILE A 35 5.20 -17.63 17.48
C ILE A 35 6.54 -17.08 18.02
N PRO A 36 6.68 -15.76 18.25
CA PRO A 36 7.91 -15.22 18.83
C PRO A 36 8.14 -15.83 20.21
N THR A 37 9.32 -16.42 20.42
CA THR A 37 9.73 -17.05 21.69
C THR A 37 9.98 -16.06 22.83
N SER A 38 9.75 -14.77 22.62
CA SER A 38 9.98 -13.72 23.60
C SER A 38 8.94 -12.61 23.44
N GLY A 39 7.83 -12.74 24.16
CA GLY A 39 6.82 -11.70 24.28
C GLY A 39 5.77 -12.13 25.30
N SER A 40 5.80 -11.51 26.48
CA SER A 40 4.91 -11.80 27.59
C SER A 40 3.46 -11.40 27.26
N LEU A 41 2.67 -12.33 26.73
CA LEU A 41 1.20 -12.20 26.74
C LEU A 41 0.69 -12.47 28.16
N LEU A 42 0.17 -11.43 28.81
CA LEU A 42 -0.44 -11.51 30.15
C LEU A 42 -1.67 -12.45 30.14
N PRO A 43 -1.89 -13.25 31.20
CA PRO A 43 -2.98 -14.21 31.24
C PRO A 43 -4.34 -13.50 31.44
N GLY A 44 -5.28 -13.67 30.51
CA GLY A 44 -6.68 -13.26 30.71
C GLY A 44 -7.44 -12.75 29.48
N HIS A 45 -6.78 -12.45 28.36
CA HIS A 45 -7.50 -11.96 27.18
C HIS A 45 -8.03 -13.12 26.31
N PRO A 46 -9.35 -13.17 26.01
CA PRO A 46 -9.89 -14.10 25.05
C PRO A 46 -9.41 -13.73 23.63
N ILE A 47 -8.96 -14.72 22.86
CA ILE A 47 -8.66 -14.58 21.44
C ILE A 47 -9.99 -14.31 20.71
N PRO A 48 -10.16 -13.19 19.97
CA PRO A 48 -11.43 -12.88 19.33
C PRO A 48 -11.79 -13.96 18.29
N ALA A 49 -13.01 -14.50 18.40
CA ALA A 49 -13.53 -15.58 17.56
C ALA A 49 -13.75 -15.22 16.06
N GLY A 50 -13.24 -14.07 15.60
CA GLY A 50 -13.41 -13.56 14.23
C GLY A 50 -12.51 -14.18 13.17
N ASP A 51 -11.40 -14.82 13.55
CA ASP A 51 -10.32 -15.21 12.61
C ASP A 51 -10.43 -16.64 12.04
N PHE A 52 -11.46 -17.42 12.37
CA PHE A 52 -11.55 -18.83 11.96
C PHE A 52 -12.10 -19.07 10.54
N ARG A 53 -12.64 -18.04 9.87
CA ARG A 53 -13.07 -18.17 8.46
C ARG A 53 -11.90 -18.19 7.47
N PHE A 54 -10.74 -17.66 7.86
CA PHE A 54 -9.56 -17.61 6.99
C PHE A 54 -8.76 -18.94 7.02
N ALA A 55 -8.68 -19.58 8.19
CA ALA A 55 -7.95 -20.83 8.37
C ALA A 55 -8.57 -22.03 7.61
N ARG A 56 -9.90 -22.06 7.42
CA ARG A 56 -10.59 -23.16 6.72
C ARG A 56 -10.38 -23.21 5.21
N ARG A 57 -9.91 -22.12 4.57
CA ARG A 57 -9.61 -22.11 3.13
C ARG A 57 -8.20 -22.63 2.78
N LEU A 58 -7.37 -22.92 3.77
CA LEU A 58 -5.95 -23.26 3.60
C LEU A 58 -5.67 -24.76 3.82
N HIS A 59 -6.54 -25.65 3.35
CA HIS A 59 -6.35 -27.11 3.49
C HIS A 59 -6.09 -27.82 2.16
N ILE A 60 -5.14 -27.30 1.38
CA ILE A 60 -4.42 -28.05 0.35
C ILE A 60 -3.04 -27.35 0.32
N ILE A 61 -1.85 -27.93 0.46
CA ILE A 61 -1.28 -29.20 0.01
C ILE A 61 0.10 -29.32 0.71
N LEU A 62 0.44 -30.47 1.28
CA LEU A 62 1.85 -30.92 1.42
C LEU A 62 1.93 -32.43 1.13
N SER A 63 1.73 -32.80 -0.14
CA SER A 63 2.16 -34.10 -0.68
C SER A 63 3.42 -33.91 -1.54
N PRO A 64 4.51 -34.65 -1.32
CA PRO A 64 5.79 -34.49 -2.04
C PRO A 64 5.72 -34.74 -3.55
N ASP A 65 4.72 -35.49 -4.04
CA ASP A 65 4.56 -35.79 -5.48
C ASP A 65 3.90 -34.66 -6.30
N SER A 66 3.65 -33.49 -5.70
CA SER A 66 2.94 -32.36 -6.33
C SER A 66 3.82 -31.12 -6.63
N THR A 67 5.13 -31.20 -6.35
CA THR A 67 6.05 -30.06 -6.50
C THR A 67 6.42 -29.78 -7.96
N SER A 68 6.70 -30.81 -8.76
CA SER A 68 7.04 -30.66 -10.19
C SER A 68 5.90 -30.01 -10.99
N GLY A 69 4.67 -30.50 -10.82
CA GLY A 69 3.50 -29.93 -11.50
C GLY A 69 3.20 -28.48 -11.09
N ARG A 70 3.49 -28.09 -9.84
CA ARG A 70 3.34 -26.70 -9.39
C ARG A 70 4.44 -25.78 -9.89
N ASP A 71 5.66 -26.28 -9.99
CA ASP A 71 6.78 -25.53 -10.57
C ASP A 71 6.55 -25.29 -12.07
N ASP A 72 6.05 -26.30 -12.80
CA ASP A 72 5.68 -26.20 -14.21
C ASP A 72 4.55 -25.18 -14.43
N MET A 73 3.49 -25.24 -13.61
CA MET A 73 2.39 -24.26 -13.66
C MET A 73 2.89 -22.84 -13.41
N SER A 74 3.73 -22.65 -12.38
CA SER A 74 4.28 -21.34 -12.03
C SER A 74 5.17 -20.78 -13.14
N GLN A 75 5.93 -21.64 -13.81
CA GLN A 75 6.73 -21.28 -14.97
C GLN A 75 5.87 -20.87 -16.18
N GLN A 76 4.79 -21.59 -16.46
CA GLN A 76 3.84 -21.23 -17.52
C GLN A 76 3.15 -19.89 -17.23
N ILE A 77 2.79 -19.62 -15.97
CA ILE A 77 2.26 -18.31 -15.56
C ILE A 77 3.30 -17.21 -15.81
N ALA A 78 4.57 -17.44 -15.45
CA ALA A 78 5.65 -16.48 -15.68
C ALA A 78 5.78 -16.12 -17.17
N GLU A 79 5.73 -17.13 -18.05
CA GLU A 79 5.80 -16.95 -19.51
C GLU A 79 4.59 -16.16 -20.02
N ARG A 80 3.37 -16.53 -19.62
CA ARG A 80 2.15 -15.79 -19.98
C ARG A 80 2.18 -14.33 -19.53
N VAL A 81 2.73 -14.05 -18.34
CA VAL A 81 2.89 -12.69 -17.83
C VAL A 81 3.88 -11.91 -18.70
N LYS A 82 5.03 -12.50 -19.04
CA LYS A 82 6.03 -11.88 -19.92
C LYS A 82 5.45 -11.61 -21.32
N ASP A 83 4.74 -12.57 -21.88
CA ASP A 83 4.08 -12.44 -23.19
C ASP A 83 3.02 -11.35 -23.17
N THR A 84 2.18 -11.32 -22.14
CA THR A 84 1.18 -10.26 -21.96
C THR A 84 1.85 -8.89 -21.87
N GLY A 85 2.97 -8.79 -21.15
CA GLY A 85 3.76 -7.56 -21.05
C GLY A 85 4.31 -7.07 -22.38
N ARG A 86 4.86 -7.99 -23.20
CA ARG A 86 5.35 -7.70 -24.54
C ARG A 86 4.23 -7.25 -25.47
N ASN A 87 3.13 -8.02 -25.51
CA ASN A 87 1.99 -7.77 -26.39
C ASN A 87 1.26 -6.45 -26.08
N LYS A 88 1.28 -6.02 -24.81
CA LYS A 88 0.68 -4.74 -24.37
C LYS A 88 1.65 -3.56 -24.38
N GLY A 89 2.90 -3.72 -24.82
CA GLY A 89 3.91 -2.65 -24.81
C GLY A 89 4.39 -2.21 -23.41
N ILE A 90 4.03 -2.96 -22.37
CA ILE A 90 4.41 -2.70 -20.98
C ILE A 90 5.88 -3.07 -20.74
N GLY A 91 6.35 -4.13 -21.42
CA GLY A 91 7.63 -4.77 -21.19
C GLY A 91 7.56 -5.86 -20.12
N SER A 92 8.37 -6.91 -20.28
CA SER A 92 8.33 -8.13 -19.46
C SER A 92 8.53 -7.86 -17.97
N ASP A 93 9.58 -7.12 -17.59
CA ASP A 93 9.93 -6.89 -16.18
C ASP A 93 8.86 -6.09 -15.44
N ARG A 94 8.27 -5.10 -16.13
CA ARG A 94 7.18 -4.29 -15.59
C ARG A 94 5.89 -5.09 -15.47
N ALA A 95 5.60 -5.97 -16.42
CA ALA A 95 4.47 -6.87 -16.34
C ALA A 95 4.61 -7.86 -15.17
N LEU A 96 5.82 -8.38 -14.94
CA LEU A 96 6.14 -9.23 -13.78
C LEU A 96 5.97 -8.47 -12.46
N ALA A 97 6.51 -7.25 -12.35
CA ALA A 97 6.33 -6.40 -11.17
C ALA A 97 4.86 -6.10 -10.90
N ARG A 98 4.10 -5.72 -11.93
CA ARG A 98 2.66 -5.45 -11.84
C ARG A 98 1.86 -6.70 -11.47
N TYR A 99 2.25 -7.88 -11.94
CA TYR A 99 1.64 -9.15 -11.54
C TYR A 99 1.93 -9.47 -10.06
N ALA A 100 3.16 -9.26 -9.61
CA ALA A 100 3.53 -9.42 -8.20
C ALA A 100 2.79 -8.43 -7.30
N GLN A 101 2.57 -7.18 -7.71
CA GLN A 101 1.74 -6.23 -6.98
C GLN A 101 0.28 -6.66 -6.91
N GLU A 102 -0.31 -7.10 -8.02
CA GLU A 102 -1.68 -7.63 -8.05
C GLU A 102 -1.84 -8.83 -7.07
N GLY A 103 -0.85 -9.72 -7.00
CA GLY A 103 -0.83 -10.83 -6.05
C GLY A 103 -0.70 -10.41 -4.59
N VAL A 104 0.03 -9.33 -4.29
CA VAL A 104 0.03 -8.70 -2.96
C VAL A 104 -1.38 -8.21 -2.63
N LEU A 105 -1.99 -7.44 -3.52
CA LEU A 105 -3.32 -6.86 -3.29
C LEU A 105 -4.37 -7.95 -3.05
N ARG A 106 -4.34 -9.05 -3.82
CA ARG A 106 -5.21 -10.21 -3.58
C ARG A 106 -5.05 -10.80 -2.18
N ARG A 107 -3.80 -11.01 -1.74
CA ARG A 107 -3.49 -11.56 -0.41
C ARG A 107 -3.93 -10.63 0.71
N MET A 108 -3.71 -9.32 0.54
CA MET A 108 -4.15 -8.32 1.52
C MET A 108 -5.67 -8.21 1.57
N LYS A 109 -6.35 -8.15 0.42
CA LYS A 109 -7.82 -8.15 0.37
C LYS A 109 -8.40 -9.41 1.01
N ALA A 110 -7.83 -10.57 0.71
CA ALA A 110 -8.28 -11.82 1.32
C ALA A 110 -8.15 -11.74 2.85
N ALA A 111 -6.97 -11.41 3.37
CA ALA A 111 -6.70 -11.43 4.81
C ALA A 111 -7.45 -10.35 5.60
N PHE A 112 -7.65 -9.16 5.01
CA PHE A 112 -8.11 -7.99 5.74
C PHE A 112 -9.49 -7.46 5.31
N GLY A 113 -10.01 -7.89 4.16
CA GLY A 113 -11.31 -7.47 3.65
C GLY A 113 -11.33 -5.97 3.35
N ASP A 114 -12.34 -5.27 3.86
CA ASP A 114 -12.54 -3.83 3.60
C ASP A 114 -11.71 -2.92 4.51
N ARG A 115 -10.92 -3.51 5.42
CA ARG A 115 -10.00 -2.80 6.31
C ARG A 115 -8.74 -2.31 5.58
N VAL A 116 -8.36 -2.97 4.48
CA VAL A 116 -7.25 -2.54 3.64
C VAL A 116 -7.76 -1.59 2.56
N VAL A 117 -7.14 -0.41 2.49
CA VAL A 117 -7.41 0.60 1.47
C VAL A 117 -6.18 0.76 0.57
N LEU A 118 -6.37 0.62 -0.74
CA LEU A 118 -5.35 0.91 -1.74
C LEU A 118 -5.13 2.42 -1.84
N LYS A 119 -3.87 2.84 -1.74
CA LYS A 119 -3.42 4.23 -1.90
C LYS A 119 -2.41 4.32 -3.06
N GLY A 120 -1.87 5.52 -3.25
CA GLY A 120 -0.68 5.74 -4.05
C GLY A 120 -0.86 5.49 -5.55
N ALA A 121 0.24 5.15 -6.21
CA ALA A 121 0.32 5.17 -7.67
C ALA A 121 -0.50 4.06 -8.36
N LEU A 122 -0.80 2.96 -7.67
CA LEU A 122 -1.62 1.88 -8.21
C LEU A 122 -3.08 2.30 -8.45
N LEU A 123 -3.55 3.40 -7.86
CA LEU A 123 -4.86 3.97 -8.17
C LEU A 123 -4.98 4.43 -9.62
N PHE A 124 -3.89 4.93 -10.21
CA PHE A 124 -3.88 5.31 -11.63
C PHE A 124 -4.08 4.11 -12.55
N LEU A 125 -3.64 2.91 -12.13
CA LEU A 125 -3.87 1.69 -12.89
C LEU A 125 -5.37 1.32 -12.89
N VAL A 126 -6.06 1.56 -11.78
CA VAL A 126 -7.50 1.33 -11.66
C VAL A 126 -8.31 2.27 -12.57
N GLU A 127 -7.87 3.52 -12.71
CA GLU A 127 -8.61 4.53 -13.49
C GLU A 127 -8.24 4.53 -14.98
N ASN A 128 -6.94 4.53 -15.29
CA ASN A 128 -6.41 4.84 -16.63
C ASN A 128 -5.58 3.69 -17.22
N GLY A 129 -5.60 2.51 -16.60
CA GLY A 129 -4.81 1.37 -17.08
C GLY A 129 -3.28 1.66 -17.03
N ASN A 130 -2.56 1.26 -18.08
CA ASN A 130 -1.08 1.34 -18.10
C ASN A 130 -0.54 2.67 -18.66
N GLU A 131 -1.39 3.69 -18.80
CA GLU A 131 -1.00 4.97 -19.41
C GLU A 131 -0.20 5.88 -18.46
N HIS A 132 -0.33 5.64 -17.15
CA HIS A 132 0.41 6.37 -16.12
C HIS A 132 1.84 5.83 -15.95
N ARG A 133 2.69 6.56 -15.21
CA ARG A 133 4.06 6.12 -14.93
C ARG A 133 4.05 4.76 -14.20
N PRO A 134 5.07 3.91 -14.43
CA PRO A 134 5.24 2.68 -13.66
C PRO A 134 5.38 2.96 -12.15
N THR A 135 4.93 2.01 -11.35
CA THR A 135 5.20 1.95 -9.91
C THR A 135 5.70 0.55 -9.55
N MET A 136 6.65 0.47 -8.62
CA MET A 136 7.16 -0.80 -8.08
C MET A 136 6.60 -1.09 -6.67
N ASP A 137 5.88 -0.12 -6.11
CA ASP A 137 5.37 -0.14 -4.75
C ASP A 137 3.85 -0.38 -4.76
N ALA A 138 3.39 -1.16 -3.80
CA ALA A 138 1.98 -1.24 -3.42
C ALA A 138 1.78 -0.47 -2.12
N ASP A 139 1.17 0.71 -2.22
CA ASP A 139 0.82 1.56 -1.07
C ASP A 139 -0.55 1.16 -0.52
N LEU A 140 -0.59 0.75 0.74
CA LEU A 140 -1.78 0.28 1.44
C LEU A 140 -1.96 1.03 2.74
N HIS A 141 -3.21 1.12 3.20
CA HIS A 141 -3.54 1.78 4.45
C HIS A 141 -4.56 0.98 5.26
N PHE A 142 -4.35 0.99 6.57
CA PHE A 142 -5.25 0.41 7.55
C PHE A 142 -5.67 1.51 8.54
N HIS A 143 -6.96 1.77 8.65
CA HIS A 143 -7.46 2.79 9.58
C HIS A 143 -7.53 2.29 11.03
N ASP A 144 -7.44 0.98 11.21
CA ASP A 144 -7.40 0.36 12.53
C ASP A 144 -5.93 0.20 12.94
N GLY A 145 -5.62 0.50 14.22
CA GLY A 145 -4.34 0.13 14.81
C GLY A 145 -4.22 -1.40 14.76
N LEU A 146 -3.20 -1.90 14.07
CA LEU A 146 -3.06 -3.32 13.82
C LEU A 146 -1.93 -3.85 14.70
N ASP A 147 -2.28 -4.29 15.91
CA ASP A 147 -1.34 -5.02 16.78
C ASP A 147 -0.79 -6.21 15.99
N ASP A 148 0.53 -6.39 16.04
CA ASP A 148 1.27 -7.38 15.24
C ASP A 148 1.10 -7.24 13.71
N ALA A 149 0.91 -6.02 13.19
CA ALA A 149 0.75 -5.71 11.76
C ALA A 149 1.68 -6.50 10.85
N VAL A 150 2.98 -6.45 11.15
CA VAL A 150 4.02 -7.12 10.38
C VAL A 150 3.81 -8.63 10.32
N ALA A 151 3.44 -9.26 11.44
CA ALA A 151 3.20 -10.70 11.50
C ALA A 151 1.96 -11.09 10.67
N ARG A 152 0.88 -10.32 10.77
CA ARG A 152 -0.34 -10.54 9.96
C ARG A 152 -0.10 -10.31 8.46
N ILE A 153 0.69 -9.30 8.09
CA ILE A 153 1.09 -9.07 6.69
C ILE A 153 1.95 -10.22 6.18
N ARG A 154 2.94 -10.70 6.96
CA ARG A 154 3.75 -11.88 6.61
C ARG A 154 2.87 -13.12 6.42
N TYR A 155 1.91 -13.34 7.32
CA TYR A 155 0.95 -14.43 7.21
C TYR A 155 0.10 -14.33 5.94
N ALA A 156 -0.43 -13.14 5.62
CA ALA A 156 -1.17 -12.90 4.40
C ALA A 156 -0.33 -13.15 3.13
N LEU A 157 0.92 -12.68 3.11
CA LEU A 157 1.86 -12.88 2.00
C LEU A 157 2.21 -14.37 1.77
N ALA A 158 2.16 -15.20 2.82
CA ALA A 158 2.42 -16.64 2.73
C ALA A 158 1.26 -17.47 2.16
N ALA A 159 0.07 -16.87 1.93
CA ALA A 159 -1.06 -17.58 1.36
C ALA A 159 -0.76 -18.06 -0.07
N ASP A 160 -0.99 -19.36 -0.32
CA ASP A 160 -0.96 -19.94 -1.67
C ASP A 160 -2.32 -19.71 -2.33
N LEU A 161 -2.37 -18.79 -3.29
CA LEU A 161 -3.57 -18.49 -4.09
C LEU A 161 -3.58 -19.22 -5.44
N VAL A 162 -2.67 -20.18 -5.64
CA VAL A 162 -2.52 -20.93 -6.89
C VAL A 162 -2.23 -20.00 -8.08
N ASP A 163 -1.67 -18.82 -7.81
CA ASP A 163 -1.32 -17.78 -8.79
C ASP A 163 0.17 -17.84 -9.21
N GLY A 164 0.87 -18.87 -8.74
CA GLY A 164 2.30 -19.11 -9.00
C GLY A 164 3.23 -18.11 -8.30
N LEU A 165 2.71 -17.25 -7.42
CA LEU A 165 3.49 -16.24 -6.70
C LEU A 165 3.90 -16.73 -5.32
N ARG A 166 5.18 -16.55 -5.01
CA ARG A 166 5.75 -16.66 -3.67
C ARG A 166 6.42 -15.36 -3.26
N TYR A 167 6.35 -15.02 -1.97
CA TYR A 167 6.92 -13.81 -1.43
C TYR A 167 7.80 -14.10 -0.22
N GLU A 168 8.87 -13.34 -0.10
CA GLU A 168 9.72 -13.28 1.08
C GLU A 168 9.86 -11.81 1.49
N VAL A 169 9.47 -11.50 2.73
CA VAL A 169 9.72 -10.19 3.33
C VAL A 169 11.17 -10.15 3.80
N THR A 170 12.00 -9.46 3.03
CA THR A 170 13.46 -9.39 3.23
C THR A 170 13.86 -8.55 4.44
N LYS A 171 13.11 -7.48 4.71
CA LYS A 171 13.28 -6.62 5.88
C LYS A 171 12.00 -5.89 6.20
N VAL A 172 11.96 -5.30 7.39
CA VAL A 172 10.89 -4.42 7.85
C VAL A 172 11.55 -3.09 8.16
N ILE A 173 11.13 -2.04 7.46
CA ILE A 173 11.60 -0.68 7.69
C ILE A 173 10.47 0.06 8.38
N GLN A 174 10.70 0.49 9.61
CA GLN A 174 9.78 1.41 10.26
C GLN A 174 9.83 2.75 9.54
N ALA A 175 8.66 3.32 9.29
CA ALA A 175 8.54 4.63 8.68
C ALA A 175 8.84 5.74 9.71
N GLU A 176 10.10 5.87 10.11
CA GLU A 176 10.52 6.79 11.19
C GLU A 176 10.35 8.28 10.86
N HIS A 177 10.09 8.62 9.59
CA HIS A 177 9.95 10.00 9.10
C HIS A 177 8.71 10.21 8.21
N ASN A 178 7.76 9.27 8.22
CA ASN A 178 6.54 9.45 7.45
C ASN A 178 5.54 10.31 8.21
N GLU A 179 4.72 11.00 7.44
CA GLU A 179 3.56 11.74 7.89
C GLU A 179 2.56 10.84 8.66
N GLU A 180 2.65 9.50 8.57
CA GLU A 180 1.78 8.50 9.23
C GLU A 180 2.66 7.36 9.78
N PRO A 181 2.29 6.79 10.94
CA PRO A 181 2.86 5.52 11.41
C PRO A 181 2.74 4.44 10.34
N GLY A 182 3.81 3.68 10.10
CA GLY A 182 3.81 2.71 9.00
C GLY A 182 5.04 1.84 8.92
N TYR A 183 4.97 0.86 8.01
CA TYR A 183 6.06 -0.02 7.67
C TYR A 183 6.26 -0.08 6.15
N GLY A 184 7.52 0.01 5.72
CA GLY A 184 7.93 -0.41 4.39
C GLY A 184 8.45 -1.84 4.45
N LEU A 185 7.92 -2.71 3.61
CA LEU A 185 8.28 -4.13 3.50
C LEU A 185 8.82 -4.41 2.10
N PRO A 186 10.13 -4.30 1.87
CA PRO A 186 10.75 -4.78 0.64
C PRO A 186 10.60 -6.30 0.53
N LEU A 187 10.10 -6.73 -0.61
CA LEU A 187 9.80 -8.12 -0.90
C LEU A 187 10.69 -8.62 -2.04
N ALA A 188 11.20 -9.84 -1.85
CA ALA A 188 11.56 -10.68 -2.97
C ALA A 188 10.33 -11.50 -3.32
N ALA A 189 9.83 -11.35 -4.55
CA ALA A 189 8.75 -12.16 -5.09
C ALA A 189 9.31 -13.09 -6.17
N TRP A 190 8.63 -14.20 -6.44
CA TRP A 190 8.95 -15.05 -7.57
C TRP A 190 7.70 -15.57 -8.24
N VAL A 191 7.78 -15.71 -9.56
CA VAL A 191 6.84 -16.46 -10.39
C VAL A 191 7.64 -17.41 -11.29
N GLY A 192 7.39 -18.70 -11.14
CA GLY A 192 8.30 -19.74 -11.64
C GLY A 192 9.72 -19.51 -11.10
N LYS A 193 10.71 -19.50 -12.00
CA LYS A 193 12.12 -19.23 -11.66
C LYS A 193 12.49 -17.74 -11.63
N THR A 194 11.58 -16.84 -12.02
CA THR A 194 11.89 -15.42 -12.16
C THR A 194 11.75 -14.71 -10.81
N LYS A 195 12.85 -14.14 -10.29
CA LYS A 195 12.83 -13.27 -9.11
C LYS A 195 12.40 -11.85 -9.51
N ILE A 196 11.59 -11.22 -8.67
CA ILE A 196 11.04 -9.88 -8.85
C ILE A 196 11.20 -9.14 -7.53
N ASP A 197 11.90 -8.01 -7.52
CA ASP A 197 11.95 -7.15 -6.34
C ASP A 197 10.77 -6.18 -6.37
N THR A 198 10.00 -6.13 -5.28
CA THR A 198 8.87 -5.22 -5.09
C THR A 198 8.81 -4.75 -3.64
N LYS A 199 7.86 -3.89 -3.31
CA LYS A 199 7.72 -3.33 -1.98
C LYS A 199 6.25 -3.14 -1.65
N VAL A 200 5.91 -3.37 -0.38
CA VAL A 200 4.62 -2.99 0.18
C VAL A 200 4.87 -1.92 1.22
N ASP A 201 4.27 -0.76 1.01
CA ASP A 201 4.25 0.31 2.00
C ASP A 201 2.89 0.30 2.67
N VAL A 202 2.89 0.27 4.00
CA VAL A 202 1.68 0.17 4.81
C VAL A 202 1.63 1.31 5.81
N GLY A 203 0.61 2.17 5.69
CA GLY A 203 0.26 3.19 6.68
C GLY A 203 -0.83 2.71 7.64
N PHE A 204 -0.80 3.23 8.87
CA PHE A 204 -1.79 2.93 9.92
C PHE A 204 -2.38 4.20 10.52
N GLY A 205 -3.60 4.06 11.04
CA GLY A 205 -4.30 5.09 11.80
C GLY A 205 -5.04 6.09 10.91
N GLY A 206 -5.31 7.28 11.48
CA GLY A 206 -6.13 8.30 10.82
C GLY A 206 -7.59 7.88 10.65
N ARG A 207 -8.45 8.86 10.35
CA ARG A 207 -9.87 8.59 10.13
C ARG A 207 -10.06 7.96 8.76
N ARG A 208 -10.92 6.93 8.65
CA ARG A 208 -11.30 6.39 7.34
C ARG A 208 -11.95 7.49 6.49
N PRO A 209 -11.41 7.83 5.30
CA PRO A 209 -11.95 8.89 4.48
C PRO A 209 -13.40 8.62 4.08
N ARG A 210 -14.19 9.70 4.00
CA ARG A 210 -15.50 9.62 3.37
C ARG A 210 -15.30 9.38 1.87
N GLY A 211 -16.08 8.48 1.29
CA GLY A 211 -16.04 8.19 -0.14
C GLY A 211 -15.05 7.10 -0.56
N VAL A 212 -14.43 6.37 0.38
CA VAL A 212 -13.73 5.12 0.04
C VAL A 212 -14.70 4.18 -0.65
N VAL A 213 -14.38 3.81 -1.89
CA VAL A 213 -15.22 2.95 -2.74
C VAL A 213 -14.46 1.71 -3.15
N GLU A 214 -15.15 0.58 -3.22
CA GLU A 214 -14.60 -0.61 -3.85
C GLU A 214 -14.53 -0.40 -5.36
N LYS A 215 -13.35 -0.65 -5.93
CA LYS A 215 -13.13 -0.66 -7.37
C LYS A 215 -12.57 -2.01 -7.79
N THR A 216 -12.88 -2.42 -9.01
CA THR A 216 -12.25 -3.58 -9.64
C THR A 216 -10.83 -3.21 -10.05
N PHE A 217 -9.84 -3.85 -9.43
CA PHE A 217 -8.46 -3.73 -9.86
C PHE A 217 -8.27 -4.53 -11.16
N PRO A 218 -7.73 -3.91 -12.22
CA PRO A 218 -7.64 -4.57 -13.51
C PRO A 218 -6.65 -5.73 -13.43
N SER A 219 -7.06 -6.92 -13.87
CA SER A 219 -6.17 -8.08 -13.91
C SER A 219 -5.21 -8.05 -15.10
N LEU A 220 -3.96 -8.47 -14.89
CA LEU A 220 -2.98 -8.51 -15.99
C LEU A 220 -3.36 -9.59 -17.02
N LEU A 221 -3.59 -10.79 -16.50
CA LEU A 221 -3.89 -11.99 -17.26
C LEU A 221 -5.40 -12.08 -17.51
N LYS A 222 -5.77 -12.43 -18.74
CA LYS A 222 -7.17 -12.72 -19.09
C LYS A 222 -7.66 -13.96 -18.33
N GLY A 223 -8.90 -13.90 -17.85
CA GLY A 223 -9.56 -15.00 -17.14
C GLY A 223 -9.12 -15.17 -15.69
N ALA A 224 -8.31 -14.25 -15.14
CA ALA A 224 -8.05 -14.23 -13.70
C ALA A 224 -9.30 -13.78 -12.94
N GLU A 225 -9.48 -14.31 -11.73
CA GLU A 225 -10.55 -13.88 -10.83
C GLU A 225 -10.46 -12.36 -10.58
N PRO A 226 -11.57 -11.62 -10.74
CA PRO A 226 -11.61 -10.18 -10.48
C PRO A 226 -11.21 -9.88 -9.04
N LEU A 227 -10.32 -8.90 -8.86
CA LEU A 227 -9.97 -8.36 -7.56
C LEU A 227 -10.79 -7.08 -7.34
N THR A 228 -11.62 -7.03 -6.32
CA THR A 228 -12.17 -5.77 -5.80
C THR A 228 -11.39 -5.33 -4.57
N ILE A 229 -11.07 -4.04 -4.48
CA ILE A 229 -10.36 -3.47 -3.34
C ILE A 229 -10.89 -2.07 -3.05
N ALA A 230 -10.96 -1.72 -1.77
CA ALA A 230 -11.30 -0.37 -1.34
C ALA A 230 -10.19 0.59 -1.78
N CYS A 231 -10.54 1.65 -2.48
CA CYS A 231 -9.59 2.64 -3.02
C CYS A 231 -9.74 3.98 -2.31
N LEU A 232 -8.61 4.64 -2.05
CA LEU A 232 -8.59 6.00 -1.55
C LEU A 232 -9.19 6.96 -2.59
N PRO A 233 -10.08 7.88 -2.21
CA PRO A 233 -10.65 8.86 -3.13
C PRO A 233 -9.59 9.79 -3.71
N TRP A 234 -9.74 10.18 -4.96
CA TRP A 234 -8.82 11.11 -5.62
C TRP A 234 -8.65 12.47 -4.91
N PRO A 235 -9.67 13.08 -4.28
CA PRO A 235 -9.47 14.26 -3.46
C PRO A 235 -8.51 14.04 -2.27
N ASN A 236 -8.55 12.86 -1.65
CA ASN A 236 -7.61 12.48 -0.59
C ASN A 236 -6.21 12.22 -1.13
N VAL A 237 -6.09 11.60 -2.31
CA VAL A 237 -4.80 11.42 -2.99
C VAL A 237 -4.15 12.79 -3.27
N ALA A 238 -4.93 13.75 -3.75
CA ALA A 238 -4.45 15.12 -3.94
C ALA A 238 -4.02 15.77 -2.62
N ALA A 239 -4.85 15.68 -1.58
CA ALA A 239 -4.54 16.22 -0.26
C ALA A 239 -3.25 15.65 0.33
N GLU A 240 -3.05 14.33 0.27
CA GLU A 240 -1.81 13.66 0.74
C GLU A 240 -0.58 14.14 -0.05
N LYS A 241 -0.70 14.31 -1.37
CA LYS A 241 0.42 14.79 -2.20
C LYS A 241 0.77 16.26 -1.92
N ILE A 242 -0.22 17.12 -1.71
CA ILE A 242 0.01 18.52 -1.35
C ILE A 242 0.63 18.61 0.05
N HIS A 243 0.16 17.79 1.01
CA HIS A 243 0.75 17.71 2.34
C HIS A 243 2.22 17.29 2.25
N ALA A 244 2.56 16.31 1.42
CA ALA A 244 3.96 15.92 1.20
C ALA A 244 4.83 17.04 0.59
N ILE A 245 4.26 17.90 -0.27
CA ILE A 245 4.95 19.09 -0.76
C ILE A 245 5.27 20.05 0.40
N GLN A 246 4.33 20.26 1.31
CA GLN A 246 4.55 21.07 2.51
C GLN A 246 5.58 20.43 3.45
N SER A 247 5.36 19.18 3.87
CA SER A 247 6.14 18.52 4.92
C SER A 247 7.61 18.35 4.54
N HIS A 248 7.91 18.06 3.27
CA HIS A 248 9.29 17.96 2.81
C HIS A 248 9.91 19.32 2.47
N GLY A 249 9.10 20.34 2.15
CA GLY A 249 9.55 21.68 1.77
C GLY A 249 10.63 21.67 0.68
N VAL A 250 11.67 22.48 0.85
CA VAL A 250 12.78 22.61 -0.12
C VAL A 250 13.63 21.34 -0.30
N ARG A 251 13.51 20.37 0.61
CA ARG A 251 14.22 19.07 0.52
C ARG A 251 13.42 18.00 -0.23
N ASN A 252 12.23 18.35 -0.73
CA ASN A 252 11.37 17.40 -1.41
C ASN A 252 12.02 16.92 -2.71
N THR A 253 12.26 15.61 -2.83
CA THR A 253 12.78 14.98 -4.07
C THR A 253 11.72 14.13 -4.77
N ARG A 254 10.48 14.12 -4.27
CA ARG A 254 9.35 13.31 -4.74
C ARG A 254 8.71 13.94 -5.98
N MET A 255 9.49 14.07 -7.05
CA MET A 255 9.05 14.61 -8.35
C MET A 255 7.75 13.97 -8.88
N LYS A 256 7.53 12.70 -8.51
CA LYS A 256 6.30 11.96 -8.80
C LYS A 256 5.03 12.64 -8.29
N ASP A 257 5.07 13.29 -7.13
CA ASP A 257 3.87 13.91 -6.55
C ASP A 257 3.44 15.15 -7.35
N PHE A 258 4.40 15.94 -7.83
CA PHE A 258 4.14 17.07 -8.75
C PHE A 258 3.54 16.62 -10.08
N HIS A 259 4.11 15.58 -10.68
CA HIS A 259 3.60 14.97 -11.91
C HIS A 259 2.18 14.43 -11.71
N ASP A 260 1.95 13.69 -10.63
CA ASP A 260 0.66 13.06 -10.35
C ASP A 260 -0.41 14.14 -10.08
N ILE A 261 -0.09 15.22 -9.35
CA ILE A 261 -0.99 16.38 -9.17
C ILE A 261 -1.34 17.03 -10.52
N ALA A 262 -0.34 17.25 -11.38
CA ALA A 262 -0.55 17.88 -12.68
C ALA A 262 -1.57 17.13 -13.56
N ILE A 263 -1.68 15.81 -13.37
CA ILE A 263 -2.65 14.94 -14.05
C ILE A 263 -4.00 14.97 -13.35
N ILE A 264 -4.08 14.72 -12.05
CA ILE A 264 -5.37 14.49 -11.38
C ILE A 264 -6.20 15.76 -11.22
N LYS A 265 -5.56 16.95 -11.13
CA LYS A 265 -6.26 18.20 -10.81
C LYS A 265 -7.43 18.55 -11.73
N GLU A 266 -7.36 18.20 -13.02
CA GLU A 266 -8.37 18.56 -14.03
C GLU A 266 -9.73 17.90 -13.79
N GLY A 267 -9.78 16.78 -13.06
CA GLY A 267 -11.00 16.00 -12.82
C GLY A 267 -11.57 16.14 -11.41
N LEU A 268 -11.03 17.02 -10.57
CA LEU A 268 -11.38 17.10 -9.15
C LEU A 268 -12.18 18.35 -8.81
N ASP A 269 -13.25 18.15 -8.02
CA ASP A 269 -13.94 19.22 -7.32
C ASP A 269 -12.99 19.86 -6.28
N PRO A 270 -12.62 21.15 -6.44
CA PRO A 270 -11.75 21.85 -5.50
C PRO A 270 -12.27 21.85 -4.06
N ASP A 271 -13.59 21.89 -3.85
CA ASP A 271 -14.17 21.89 -2.51
C ASP A 271 -14.05 20.50 -1.85
N ALA A 272 -14.13 19.43 -2.64
CA ALA A 272 -13.86 18.08 -2.15
C ALA A 272 -12.39 17.91 -1.75
N VAL A 273 -11.46 18.46 -2.53
CA VAL A 273 -10.02 18.46 -2.18
C VAL A 273 -9.79 19.28 -0.92
N ALA A 274 -10.37 20.48 -0.80
CA ALA A 274 -10.25 21.32 0.37
C ALA A 274 -10.74 20.63 1.66
N ARG A 275 -11.90 19.96 1.61
CA ARG A 275 -12.40 19.14 2.73
C ARG A 275 -11.46 17.98 3.08
N ALA A 276 -10.87 17.34 2.07
CA ALA A 276 -9.88 16.28 2.29
C ALA A 276 -8.61 16.83 2.92
N MET A 277 -8.14 18.01 2.51
CA MET A 277 -6.98 18.69 3.07
C MET A 277 -7.16 19.05 4.54
N VAL A 278 -8.29 19.65 4.93
CA VAL A 278 -8.56 19.94 6.36
C VAL A 278 -8.41 18.67 7.21
N ARG A 279 -9.02 17.56 6.75
CA ARG A 279 -8.92 16.26 7.45
C ARG A 279 -7.51 15.71 7.47
N THR A 280 -6.79 15.79 6.35
CA THR A 280 -5.41 15.31 6.27
C THR A 280 -4.55 16.08 7.25
N TRP A 281 -4.58 17.42 7.28
CA TRP A 281 -3.75 18.20 8.21
C TRP A 281 -4.11 17.93 9.68
N GLU A 282 -5.40 17.79 10.01
CA GLU A 282 -5.84 17.36 11.34
C GLU A 282 -5.28 15.99 11.73
N ASP A 283 -5.37 14.99 10.84
CA ASP A 283 -4.90 13.62 11.09
C ASP A 283 -3.37 13.55 11.20
N ARG A 284 -2.66 14.50 10.57
CA ARG A 284 -1.19 14.61 10.57
C ARG A 284 -0.66 15.56 11.65
N HIS A 285 -1.55 16.18 12.42
CA HIS A 285 -1.21 17.18 13.43
C HIS A 285 -0.33 18.32 12.90
N THR A 286 -0.63 18.80 11.69
CA THR A 286 0.07 19.90 11.03
C THR A 286 -0.88 21.06 10.74
N GLU A 287 -0.34 22.28 10.61
CA GLU A 287 -1.13 23.47 10.30
C GLU A 287 -1.22 23.70 8.79
N LEU A 288 -2.40 24.15 8.34
CA LEU A 288 -2.58 24.58 6.95
C LEU A 288 -1.65 25.78 6.69
N PRO A 289 -0.84 25.73 5.63
CA PRO A 289 0.14 26.77 5.36
C PRO A 289 -0.60 28.04 4.95
N THR A 290 -0.13 29.22 5.38
CA THR A 290 -0.67 30.53 4.98
C THR A 290 0.00 31.08 3.73
N ASP A 291 1.27 30.74 3.54
CA ASP A 291 2.08 31.23 2.44
C ASP A 291 2.19 30.21 1.30
N LEU A 292 2.81 30.64 0.20
CA LEU A 292 3.19 29.76 -0.90
C LEU A 292 4.05 28.60 -0.38
N LEU A 293 3.69 27.37 -0.75
CA LEU A 293 4.48 26.20 -0.40
C LEU A 293 5.91 26.34 -0.94
N PRO A 294 6.96 26.13 -0.13
CA PRO A 294 8.34 26.22 -0.58
C PRO A 294 8.64 25.33 -1.78
N GLY A 295 8.01 24.17 -1.89
CA GLY A 295 8.13 23.25 -3.03
C GLY A 295 7.44 23.74 -4.32
N LEU A 296 6.77 24.90 -4.31
CA LEU A 296 6.12 25.48 -5.47
C LEU A 296 6.75 26.81 -5.91
N THR A 297 7.84 27.26 -5.29
CA THR A 297 8.55 28.49 -5.69
C THR A 297 9.35 28.29 -6.98
N ILE A 298 9.71 29.39 -7.65
CA ILE A 298 10.55 29.37 -8.84
C ILE A 298 11.96 28.88 -8.47
N ASP A 299 12.56 29.44 -7.42
CA ASP A 299 13.89 29.05 -6.94
C ASP A 299 13.99 27.54 -6.63
N TYR A 300 12.96 26.96 -6.02
CA TYR A 300 12.90 25.52 -5.80
C TYR A 300 12.84 24.76 -7.13
N ALA A 301 11.98 25.18 -8.05
CA ALA A 301 11.84 24.52 -9.35
C ALA A 301 13.15 24.50 -10.13
N ASP A 302 13.88 25.62 -10.16
CA ASP A 302 15.17 25.74 -10.83
C ASP A 302 16.23 24.83 -10.17
N SER A 303 16.26 24.78 -8.84
CA SER A 303 17.19 23.93 -8.09
C SER A 303 16.97 22.43 -8.32
N MET A 304 15.73 22.03 -8.65
CA MET A 304 15.32 20.63 -8.77
C MET A 304 15.26 20.11 -10.22
N GLN A 305 15.60 20.94 -11.21
CA GLN A 305 15.55 20.60 -12.64
C GLN A 305 16.28 19.28 -12.98
N LYS A 306 17.50 19.07 -12.45
CA LYS A 306 18.26 17.82 -12.69
C LYS A 306 17.58 16.59 -12.07
N VAL A 307 16.91 16.76 -10.93
CA VAL A 307 16.18 15.67 -10.26
C VAL A 307 14.92 15.32 -11.06
N TRP A 308 14.24 16.33 -11.60
CA TRP A 308 13.10 16.18 -12.51
C TRP A 308 13.47 15.42 -13.79
N GLU A 309 14.54 15.82 -14.47
CA GLU A 309 15.04 15.12 -15.68
C GLU A 309 15.33 13.65 -15.40
N GLY A 310 16.00 13.37 -14.27
CA GLY A 310 16.26 12.00 -13.83
C GLY A 310 14.97 11.21 -13.56
N PHE A 311 13.97 11.85 -12.98
CA PHE A 311 12.65 11.25 -12.76
C PHE A 311 11.91 10.95 -14.07
N VAL A 312 11.87 11.90 -15.01
CA VAL A 312 11.23 11.76 -16.32
C VAL A 312 11.82 10.57 -17.07
N LYS A 313 13.16 10.50 -17.13
CA LYS A 313 13.89 9.41 -17.80
C LYS A 313 13.61 8.04 -17.16
N ARG A 314 13.75 7.93 -15.84
CA ARG A 314 13.51 6.65 -15.14
C ARG A 314 12.06 6.20 -15.23
N SER A 315 11.12 7.14 -15.27
CA SER A 315 9.69 6.86 -15.36
C SER A 315 9.20 6.62 -16.79
N LYS A 316 10.07 6.78 -17.80
CA LYS A 316 9.73 6.74 -19.24
C LYS A 316 8.64 7.74 -19.62
N LEU A 317 8.80 8.97 -19.17
CA LEU A 317 7.87 10.08 -19.40
C LEU A 317 8.39 11.08 -20.45
N GLU A 318 9.47 10.74 -21.17
CA GLU A 318 10.00 11.58 -22.24
C GLU A 318 8.92 11.86 -23.29
N GLY A 319 8.72 13.14 -23.63
CA GLY A 319 7.66 13.58 -24.54
C GLY A 319 6.23 13.53 -23.97
N LYS A 320 6.04 12.99 -22.76
CA LYS A 320 4.74 12.95 -22.06
C LYS A 320 4.65 13.96 -20.92
N ALA A 321 5.77 14.23 -20.24
CA ALA A 321 5.86 15.22 -19.19
C ALA A 321 6.64 16.46 -19.68
N PRO A 322 6.38 17.66 -19.13
CA PRO A 322 7.14 18.87 -19.46
C PRO A 322 8.64 18.68 -19.26
N ALA A 323 9.45 19.26 -20.16
CA ALA A 323 10.91 19.19 -20.07
C ALA A 323 11.46 20.02 -18.90
N GLN A 324 10.82 21.16 -18.61
CA GLN A 324 11.20 22.06 -17.52
C GLN A 324 10.31 21.81 -16.31
N PHE A 325 10.92 21.63 -15.14
CA PHE A 325 10.18 21.45 -13.90
C PHE A 325 9.45 22.73 -13.47
N ALA A 326 10.00 23.89 -13.81
CA ALA A 326 9.34 25.18 -13.65
C ALA A 326 7.98 25.23 -14.35
N GLU A 327 7.83 24.57 -15.51
CA GLU A 327 6.56 24.50 -16.21
C GLU A 327 5.52 23.66 -15.44
N VAL A 328 5.95 22.57 -14.80
CA VAL A 328 5.07 21.73 -13.97
C VAL A 328 4.59 22.51 -12.75
N THR A 329 5.51 23.14 -12.01
CA THR A 329 5.17 23.93 -10.82
C THR A 329 4.28 25.12 -11.17
N TYR A 330 4.56 25.82 -12.29
CA TYR A 330 3.71 26.88 -12.81
C TYR A 330 2.29 26.41 -13.11
N ARG A 331 2.13 25.24 -13.75
CA ARG A 331 0.82 24.67 -14.09
C ARG A 331 -0.01 24.26 -12.88
N ILE A 332 0.61 23.78 -11.80
CA ILE A 332 -0.12 23.28 -10.63
C ILE A 332 -0.32 24.35 -9.54
N ARG A 333 0.54 25.37 -9.47
CA ARG A 333 0.53 26.37 -8.38
C ARG A 333 -0.83 27.05 -8.21
N PRO A 334 -1.49 27.63 -9.24
CA PRO A 334 -2.76 28.33 -9.05
C PRO A 334 -3.86 27.44 -8.48
N TRP A 335 -3.89 26.16 -8.90
CA TRP A 335 -4.85 25.19 -8.40
C TRP A 335 -4.56 24.80 -6.94
N VAL A 336 -3.29 24.60 -6.59
CA VAL A 336 -2.91 24.31 -5.19
C VAL A 336 -3.24 25.50 -4.28
N GLU A 337 -3.02 26.74 -4.74
CA GLU A 337 -3.38 27.96 -4.00
C GLU A 337 -4.90 28.07 -3.78
N ASP A 338 -5.72 27.78 -4.80
CA ASP A 338 -7.18 27.79 -4.68
C ASP A 338 -7.68 26.76 -3.65
N VAL A 339 -7.24 25.49 -3.73
CA VAL A 339 -7.69 24.46 -2.77
C VAL A 339 -7.17 24.71 -1.35
N LEU A 340 -5.99 25.32 -1.20
CA LEU A 340 -5.47 25.76 0.09
C LEU A 340 -6.33 26.86 0.69
N GLU A 341 -6.69 27.89 -0.08
CA GLU A 341 -7.53 28.97 0.45
C GLU A 341 -8.92 28.46 0.85
N ARG A 342 -9.53 27.61 0.03
CA ARG A 342 -10.79 26.94 0.38
C ARG A 342 -10.67 26.14 1.68
N ALA A 343 -9.57 25.39 1.86
CA ALA A 343 -9.35 24.62 3.08
C ALA A 343 -9.20 25.53 4.30
N ARG A 344 -8.55 26.69 4.17
CA ARG A 344 -8.45 27.69 5.25
C ARG A 344 -9.81 28.28 5.62
N VAL A 345 -10.64 28.61 4.62
CA VAL A 345 -12.02 29.08 4.86
C VAL A 345 -12.80 28.03 5.66
N LEU A 346 -12.80 26.78 5.20
CA LEU A 346 -13.48 25.67 5.89
C LEU A 346 -12.97 25.45 7.32
N SER A 347 -11.65 25.53 7.54
CA SER A 347 -11.04 25.38 8.87
C SER A 347 -11.46 26.51 9.83
N ARG A 348 -11.50 27.76 9.34
CA ARG A 348 -11.98 28.92 10.13
C ARG A 348 -13.46 28.82 10.49
N GLU A 349 -14.29 28.33 9.58
CA GLU A 349 -15.73 28.14 9.83
C GLU A 349 -16.02 27.03 10.84
N ALA A 350 -15.17 26.00 10.90
CA ALA A 350 -15.27 24.90 11.83
C ALA A 350 -14.73 25.22 13.24
N ALA A 351 -13.93 26.28 13.39
CA ALA A 351 -13.39 26.69 14.69
C ALA A 351 -14.52 27.14 15.63
N PRO A 352 -14.53 26.72 16.91
CA PRO A 352 -15.55 27.15 17.85
C PRO A 352 -15.53 28.68 17.95
N ARG A 353 -16.68 29.32 17.69
CA ARG A 353 -16.83 30.76 17.89
C ARG A 353 -16.61 31.06 19.36
N VAL A 354 -15.48 31.65 19.70
CA VAL A 354 -15.26 32.21 21.04
C VAL A 354 -16.33 33.30 21.22
N PRO A 355 -17.22 33.21 22.23
CA PRO A 355 -18.15 34.28 22.50
C PRO A 355 -17.34 35.55 22.78
N SER A 356 -17.63 36.61 22.04
CA SER A 356 -17.08 37.93 22.32
C SER A 356 -17.41 38.27 23.77
N ILE A 357 -16.39 38.41 24.63
CA ILE A 357 -16.57 38.99 25.96
C ILE A 357 -16.86 40.46 25.71
N ALA A 358 -18.13 40.83 25.83
CA ALA A 358 -18.62 42.20 25.77
C ALA A 358 -18.43 42.90 27.11
#